data_AF-A0A7C9AWF7-F1
#
_entry.id   AF-A0A7C9AWF7-F1
#
_cell.length_a   1.000
_cell.length_b   1.000
_cell.length_c   1.000
_cell.angle_alpha   90.00
_cell.angle_beta   90.00
_cell.angle_gamma   90.00
#
_symmetry.space_group_name_H-M   'P 1'
#
loop_
_entity.id
_entity.type
_entity.pdbx_description
1 polymer ?
#
loop_
_entity_poly.entity_id
_entity_poly.type
_entity_poly.pdbx_seq_one_letter_code
_entity_poly.pdbx_strand_id
1 'polypeptide(L)'
;SLSDILPSTRSIASIKLPDYNTGKFELQYFHEHAGIGSSVSLNKHPVIDVSATIGTSNTVLGVEGGYDTSTGEFTKYNVGVSMIKPDFSTSVILAERADLVKASYVQYLEKLMI
;
A
#
# COMPACT_ATOMS: atom_id res chain seq x y z
N SER A 1 -10.17 -10.26 15.21
CA SER A 1 -8.94 -9.87 14.49
C SER A 1 -7.89 -10.90 14.83
N LEU A 2 -7.51 -11.77 13.89
CA LEU A 2 -6.51 -12.80 14.13
C LEU A 2 -5.16 -12.28 13.63
N SER A 3 -4.61 -11.30 14.36
CA SER A 3 -3.30 -10.73 14.11
C SER A 3 -2.40 -11.27 15.21
N ASP A 4 -1.67 -12.36 14.93
CA ASP A 4 -0.42 -12.75 15.59
C ASP A 4 -0.09 -14.18 15.14
N ILE A 5 0.62 -14.31 14.02
CA ILE A 5 1.19 -15.61 13.63
C ILE A 5 2.71 -15.66 13.84
N LEU A 6 3.46 -14.56 13.87
CA LEU A 6 4.87 -14.55 14.29
C LEU A 6 5.30 -13.17 14.82
N PRO A 7 6.28 -13.07 15.75
CA PRO A 7 6.73 -11.80 16.34
C PRO A 7 7.19 -10.75 15.30
N SER A 8 7.65 -11.20 14.13
CA SER A 8 8.20 -10.40 13.05
C SER A 8 7.25 -10.23 11.86
N THR A 9 6.01 -10.74 11.96
CA THR A 9 5.08 -10.79 10.83
C THR A 9 3.73 -10.22 11.21
N ARG A 10 3.35 -9.11 10.58
CA ARG A 10 2.04 -8.48 10.77
C ARG A 10 1.13 -8.80 9.59
N SER A 11 0.02 -9.49 9.86
CA SER A 11 -1.03 -9.73 8.88
C SER A 11 -2.27 -8.91 9.23
N ILE A 12 -2.81 -8.18 8.26
CA ILE A 12 -4.02 -7.35 8.39
C ILE A 12 -5.01 -7.81 7.33
N ALA A 13 -6.18 -8.26 7.76
CA ALA A 13 -7.33 -8.48 6.89
C ALA A 13 -8.39 -7.42 7.23
N SER A 14 -8.85 -6.67 6.23
CA SER A 14 -9.88 -5.64 6.38
C SER A 14 -10.99 -5.87 5.37
N ILE A 15 -12.22 -5.72 5.82
CA ILE A 15 -13.41 -5.75 4.97
C ILE A 15 -14.11 -4.41 5.14
N LYS A 16 -14.16 -3.64 4.05
CA LYS A 16 -14.90 -2.37 3.99
C LYS A 16 -16.20 -2.64 3.25
N LEU A 17 -17.34 -2.42 3.92
CA LEU A 17 -18.69 -2.60 3.37
C LEU A 17 -19.50 -1.31 3.59
N PRO A 18 -19.35 -0.30 2.72
CA PRO A 18 -20.16 0.93 2.77
C PRO A 18 -21.58 0.70 2.20
N ASP A 19 -21.68 -0.08 1.12
CA ASP A 19 -22.93 -0.45 0.44
C ASP A 19 -22.74 -1.81 -0.29
N TYR A 20 -23.84 -2.49 -0.63
CA TYR A 20 -23.84 -3.83 -1.27
C TYR A 20 -23.05 -3.89 -2.59
N ASN A 21 -22.77 -2.74 -3.23
CA ASN A 21 -22.03 -2.63 -4.49
C ASN A 21 -20.59 -2.10 -4.35
N THR A 22 -20.10 -1.82 -3.15
CA THR A 22 -18.79 -1.17 -2.93
C THR A 22 -17.92 -1.92 -1.92
N GLY A 23 -18.25 -3.19 -1.67
CA GLY A 23 -17.46 -4.06 -0.80
C GLY A 23 -16.00 -4.10 -1.25
N LYS A 24 -15.06 -4.04 -0.33
CA LYS A 24 -13.64 -4.21 -0.60
C LYS A 24 -13.01 -5.08 0.46
N PHE A 25 -12.29 -6.10 0.03
CA PHE A 25 -11.48 -6.96 0.86
C PHE A 25 -10.01 -6.55 0.69
N GLU A 26 -9.30 -6.29 1.78
CA GLU A 26 -7.89 -5.91 1.78
C GLU A 26 -7.12 -6.91 2.66
N LEU A 27 -6.05 -7.48 2.14
CA LEU A 27 -5.11 -8.34 2.85
C LEU A 27 -3.72 -7.71 2.77
N GLN A 28 -3.05 -7.54 3.90
CA GLN A 28 -1.70 -7.02 3.95
C GLN A 28 -0.86 -7.91 4.82
N TYR A 29 0.35 -8.20 4.36
CA TYR A 29 1.33 -9.03 5.02
C TYR A 29 2.64 -8.27 5.09
N PHE A 30 3.10 -7.97 6.29
CA PHE A 30 4.36 -7.26 6.53
C PHE A 30 5.36 -8.17 7.20
N HIS A 31 6.58 -8.11 6.70
CA HIS A 31 7.79 -8.68 7.23
C HIS A 31 8.81 -7.55 7.45
N GLU A 32 9.86 -7.80 8.22
CA GLU A 32 10.82 -6.78 8.70
C GLU A 32 11.36 -5.85 7.60
N HIS A 33 11.55 -6.37 6.38
CA HIS A 33 12.10 -5.64 5.23
C HIS A 33 11.21 -5.69 3.98
N ALA A 34 10.01 -6.26 4.07
CA ALA A 34 9.14 -6.44 2.92
C ALA A 34 7.68 -6.39 3.31
N GLY A 35 6.85 -5.76 2.49
CA GLY A 35 5.40 -5.72 2.68
C GLY A 35 4.71 -6.13 1.40
N ILE A 36 3.74 -7.03 1.49
CA ILE A 36 2.89 -7.44 0.37
C ILE A 36 1.46 -7.05 0.74
N GLY A 37 0.77 -6.42 -0.18
CA GLY A 37 -0.66 -6.13 -0.06
C GLY A 37 -1.41 -6.72 -1.23
N SER A 38 -2.61 -7.21 -0.99
CA SER A 38 -3.58 -7.49 -2.03
C SER A 38 -4.93 -6.92 -1.62
N SER A 39 -5.72 -6.50 -2.58
CA SER A 39 -7.09 -6.11 -2.33
C SER A 39 -7.99 -6.49 -3.49
N VAL A 40 -9.22 -6.84 -3.16
CA VAL A 40 -10.24 -7.26 -4.11
C VAL A 40 -11.47 -6.41 -3.87
N SER A 41 -11.91 -5.72 -4.91
CA SER A 41 -13.18 -5.01 -4.90
C SER A 41 -14.30 -6.00 -5.23
N LEU A 42 -15.30 -6.07 -4.35
CA LEU A 42 -16.49 -6.92 -4.40
C LEU A 42 -17.68 -6.12 -4.97
N ASN A 43 -17.44 -5.41 -6.07
CA ASN A 43 -18.41 -4.62 -6.82
C ASN A 43 -18.75 -5.30 -8.16
N LYS A 44 -19.60 -4.67 -8.99
CA LYS A 44 -19.99 -5.20 -10.32
C LYS A 44 -18.80 -5.45 -11.27
N HIS A 45 -17.67 -4.77 -11.04
CA HIS A 45 -16.43 -4.90 -11.80
C HIS A 45 -15.31 -5.28 -10.82
N PRO A 46 -15.07 -6.58 -10.58
CA PRO A 46 -14.13 -6.99 -9.55
C PRO A 46 -12.71 -6.58 -9.95
N VAL A 47 -12.17 -5.57 -9.27
CA VAL A 47 -10.80 -5.11 -9.45
C VAL A 47 -9.92 -5.74 -8.38
N ILE A 48 -8.83 -6.36 -8.81
CA ILE A 48 -7.79 -6.91 -7.97
C ILE A 48 -6.61 -5.96 -8.00
N ASP A 49 -6.24 -5.40 -6.85
CA ASP A 49 -5.00 -4.64 -6.69
C ASP A 49 -3.99 -5.50 -5.92
N VAL A 50 -2.73 -5.49 -6.34
CA VAL A 50 -1.62 -6.14 -5.66
C VAL A 50 -0.51 -5.12 -5.49
N SER A 51 0.10 -5.09 -4.32
CA SER A 51 1.24 -4.23 -4.02
C SER A 51 2.34 -5.06 -3.37
N ALA A 52 3.58 -4.66 -3.64
CA ALA A 52 4.75 -5.23 -3.02
C ALA A 52 5.72 -4.10 -2.71
N THR A 53 6.33 -4.18 -1.54
CA THR A 53 7.32 -3.23 -1.04
C THR A 53 8.49 -3.99 -0.49
N ILE A 54 9.69 -3.46 -0.72
CA ILE A 54 10.93 -3.96 -0.16
C ILE A 54 11.75 -2.77 0.30
N GLY A 55 12.35 -2.87 1.47
CA GLY A 55 13.08 -1.75 2.05
C GLY A 55 13.99 -2.13 3.18
N THR A 56 14.81 -1.16 3.55
CA THR A 56 15.60 -1.15 4.77
C THR A 56 14.99 -0.16 5.76
N SER A 57 15.61 0.04 6.92
CA SER A 57 15.16 0.99 7.93
C SER A 57 15.03 2.45 7.44
N ASN A 58 15.66 2.80 6.31
CA ASN A 58 15.70 4.19 5.82
C ASN A 58 15.18 4.37 4.39
N THR A 59 14.95 3.30 3.64
CA THR A 59 14.54 3.41 2.23
C THR A 59 13.61 2.27 1.87
N VAL A 60 12.52 2.59 1.19
CA VAL A 60 11.50 1.63 0.76
C VAL A 60 11.26 1.84 -0.72
N LEU A 61 11.28 0.75 -1.48
CA LEU A 61 10.86 0.66 -2.86
C LEU A 61 9.54 -0.10 -2.92
N GLY A 62 8.61 0.37 -3.74
CA GLY A 62 7.27 -0.21 -3.84
C GLY A 62 6.79 -0.27 -5.26
N VAL A 63 5.98 -1.28 -5.55
CA VAL A 63 5.22 -1.41 -6.78
C VAL A 63 3.78 -1.77 -6.45
N GLU A 64 2.87 -1.31 -7.28
CA GLU A 64 1.44 -1.62 -7.20
C GLU A 64 0.93 -1.88 -8.62
N GLY A 65 0.16 -2.95 -8.77
CA GLY A 65 -0.53 -3.29 -10.00
C GLY A 65 -2.01 -3.50 -9.74
N GLY A 66 -2.85 -3.08 -10.68
CA GLY A 66 -4.29 -3.26 -10.63
C GLY A 66 -4.78 -3.99 -11.88
N TYR A 67 -5.70 -4.93 -11.73
CA TYR A 67 -6.29 -5.71 -12.80
C TYR A 67 -7.80 -5.77 -12.66
N ASP A 68 -8.52 -5.39 -13.70
CA ASP A 68 -9.97 -5.50 -13.77
C ASP A 68 -10.36 -6.83 -14.41
N THR A 69 -10.98 -7.72 -13.62
CA THR A 69 -11.39 -9.05 -14.09
C THR A 69 -12.60 -9.01 -15.02
N SER A 70 -13.33 -7.90 -15.08
CA SER A 70 -14.49 -7.74 -15.95
C SER A 70 -14.12 -7.30 -17.37
N THR A 71 -13.10 -6.46 -17.52
CA THR A 71 -12.58 -6.01 -18.83
C THR A 71 -11.38 -6.84 -19.30
N GLY A 72 -10.69 -7.51 -18.37
CA GLY A 72 -9.45 -8.23 -18.64
C GLY A 72 -8.23 -7.32 -18.81
N GLU A 73 -8.28 -6.09 -18.30
CA GLU A 73 -7.25 -5.08 -18.50
C GLU A 73 -6.52 -4.68 -17.22
N PHE A 74 -5.25 -4.29 -17.36
CA PHE A 74 -4.49 -3.66 -16.28
C PHE A 74 -4.93 -2.21 -16.09
N THR A 75 -5.46 -1.91 -14.91
CA THR A 75 -5.99 -0.58 -14.57
C THR A 75 -4.96 0.30 -13.88
N LYS A 76 -3.96 -0.29 -13.21
CA LYS A 76 -2.95 0.46 -12.46
C LYS A 76 -1.56 -0.14 -12.62
N TYR A 77 -0.57 0.74 -12.68
CA TYR A 77 0.85 0.43 -12.53
C TYR A 77 1.49 1.62 -11.81
N ASN A 78 1.79 1.44 -10.54
CA ASN A 78 2.47 2.43 -9.73
C ASN A 78 3.82 1.89 -9.29
N VAL A 79 4.84 2.77 -9.27
CA VAL A 79 6.17 2.48 -8.76
C VAL A 79 6.56 3.64 -7.86
N GLY A 80 7.02 3.32 -6.65
CA GLY A 80 7.34 4.31 -5.64
C GLY A 80 8.67 4.07 -4.97
N VAL A 81 9.29 5.15 -4.54
CA VAL A 81 10.43 5.16 -3.63
C VAL A 81 10.12 6.09 -2.47
N SER A 82 10.49 5.67 -1.27
CA SER A 82 10.38 6.46 -0.06
C SER A 82 11.69 6.45 0.70
N MET A 83 12.06 7.58 1.28
CA MET A 83 13.17 7.72 2.20
C MET A 83 12.62 8.12 3.56
N ILE A 84 13.03 7.38 4.59
CA ILE A 84 12.58 7.54 5.96
C ILE A 84 13.80 7.93 6.79
N LYS A 85 13.76 9.12 7.39
CA LYS A 85 14.74 9.60 8.36
C LYS A 85 14.05 9.89 9.69
N PRO A 86 14.81 9.98 10.81
CA PRO A 86 14.23 10.30 12.11
C PRO A 86 13.43 11.61 12.11
N ASP A 87 13.94 12.63 11.41
CA ASP A 87 13.37 13.99 11.45
C ASP A 87 12.35 14.24 10.33
N PHE A 88 12.39 13.46 9.25
CA PHE A 88 11.48 13.60 8.12
C PHE A 88 11.38 12.34 7.26
N SER A 89 10.26 12.21 6.55
CA SER A 89 10.04 11.20 5.52
C SER A 89 9.69 11.88 4.21
N THR A 90 10.20 11.35 3.10
CA THR A 90 9.84 11.80 1.76
C THR A 90 9.51 10.61 0.88
N SER A 91 8.54 10.76 -0.01
CA SER A 91 8.21 9.73 -0.99
C SER A 91 7.90 10.33 -2.35
N VAL A 92 8.17 9.55 -3.38
CA VAL A 92 7.82 9.84 -4.77
C VAL A 92 7.22 8.57 -5.36
N ILE A 93 6.08 8.72 -6.03
CA ILE A 93 5.36 7.62 -6.69
C ILE A 93 5.03 8.07 -8.10
N LEU A 94 5.47 7.29 -9.08
CA LEU A 94 4.97 7.34 -10.44
C LEU A 94 3.74 6.45 -10.51
N ALA A 95 2.59 7.00 -10.86
CA ALA A 95 1.29 6.36 -10.81
C ALA A 95 0.58 6.43 -12.16
N GLU A 96 -0.55 5.72 -12.27
CA GLU A 96 -1.47 5.79 -13.42
C GLU A 96 -0.75 5.52 -14.75
N ARG A 97 0.01 4.42 -14.84
CA ARG A 97 0.77 4.05 -16.04
C ARG A 97 1.77 5.13 -16.49
N ALA A 98 2.36 5.81 -15.51
CA ALA A 98 3.31 6.91 -15.67
C ALA A 98 2.72 8.25 -16.11
N ASP A 99 1.40 8.39 -16.12
CA ASP A 99 0.75 9.67 -16.43
C ASP A 99 0.76 10.65 -15.25
N LEU A 100 0.98 10.16 -14.02
CA LEU A 100 0.91 10.96 -12.80
C LEU A 100 2.14 10.78 -11.90
N VAL A 101 2.78 11.88 -11.50
CA VAL A 101 3.83 11.88 -10.47
C VAL A 101 3.27 12.45 -9.18
N LYS A 102 3.35 11.67 -8.10
CA LYS A 102 2.99 12.07 -6.74
C LYS A 102 4.26 12.21 -5.92
N ALA A 103 4.40 13.32 -5.19
CA ALA A 103 5.48 13.52 -4.23
C ALA A 103 4.88 13.90 -2.88
N SER A 104 5.47 13.41 -1.80
CA SER A 104 5.07 13.77 -0.44
C SER A 104 6.28 14.01 0.46
N TYR A 105 6.08 14.88 1.45
CA TYR A 105 7.06 15.24 2.46
C TYR A 105 6.36 15.37 3.80
N VAL A 106 6.90 14.69 4.81
CA VAL A 106 6.41 14.68 6.19
C VAL A 106 7.58 15.05 7.07
N GLN A 107 7.42 16.08 7.90
CA GLN A 107 8.41 16.47 8.89
C GLN A 107 7.93 16.09 10.28
N TYR A 108 8.78 15.41 11.05
CA TYR A 108 8.52 15.08 12.44
C TYR A 108 9.07 16.20 13.31
N LEU A 109 8.17 16.98 13.92
CA LEU A 109 8.53 17.96 14.91
C LEU A 109 8.56 17.24 16.26
N GLU A 110 9.75 16.99 16.81
CA GLU A 110 9.84 16.63 18.22
C GLU A 110 9.35 17.82 19.05
N LYS A 111 8.27 17.59 19.79
CA LYS A 111 7.77 18.56 20.76
C LYS A 111 8.78 18.61 21.89
N LEU A 112 9.64 19.61 21.89
CA LEU A 112 10.46 19.95 23.04
C LEU A 112 9.48 20.25 24.20
N MET A 113 9.32 19.30 25.13
CA MET A 113 8.68 19.57 26.42
C MET A 113 9.67 20.43 27.22
N ILE A 114 9.45 21.74 27.15
CA ILE A 114 9.92 22.71 28.15
C ILE A 114 9.16 22.51 29.46
#